data_AF-A0A7Y2ELN9-F1
#
_entry.id   AF-A0A7Y2ELN9-F1
#
_cell.length_a   1.000
_cell.length_b   1.000
_cell.length_c   1.000
_cell.angle_alpha   90.00
_cell.angle_beta   90.00
_cell.angle_gamma   90.00
#
_symmetry.space_group_name_H-M   'P 1'
#
loop_
_entity.id
_entity.type
_entity.pdbx_description
1 polymer ?
#
loop_
_entity_poly.entity_id
_entity_poly.type
_entity_poly.pdbx_seq_one_letter_code
_entity_poly.pdbx_strand_id
1 'polypeptide(L)'
;MFPLLLISCKGPVTTDISEEKNRHDSLIDSQKDLQKTTPQQEKIPNDNLVPLFYPGQLCHWIRGIYEDSKGNLWFGTNHYGVMRYNGRILQYFTEKEGFGGNRVSGIAEDDEGNLWFGTTGGLTKFNGESFEIYSEKEGLLDNWISTMTLDSKGQIWVGTMDGLNIFDGSSFETLAIPKPQIEKPEPILSHNRITSILEDKNGIMWIGTDGYGICKYDGQEFTHITTENGLADNNIAQIWQDSQGDVWVGTMFGGVSHFTNDAVTNYHAVGIIKLVEAVGFYEDRAGNIWFAVEGDCIYRFDGKNFVNYNEDD
;
A
#
# COMPACT_ATOMS: atom_id res chain seq x y z
N MET A 1 -0.29 -15.50 20.74
CA MET A 1 -1.16 -16.69 20.74
C MET A 1 -2.52 -16.24 20.27
N PHE A 2 -2.89 -16.54 19.01
CA PHE A 2 -4.24 -16.71 18.44
C PHE A 2 -4.02 -17.30 17.04
N PRO A 3 -4.80 -18.30 16.58
CA PRO A 3 -4.71 -18.81 15.22
C PRO A 3 -5.44 -17.85 14.27
N LEU A 4 -4.85 -17.59 13.11
CA LEU A 4 -5.52 -16.88 12.02
C LEU A 4 -6.64 -17.80 11.49
N LEU A 5 -7.90 -17.37 11.62
CA LEU A 5 -9.05 -18.09 11.08
C LEU A 5 -9.36 -17.48 9.71
N LEU A 6 -8.95 -18.13 8.64
CA LEU A 6 -9.35 -17.79 7.27
C LEU A 6 -10.72 -18.44 7.01
N ILE A 7 -11.75 -17.63 6.79
CA ILE A 7 -13.06 -18.11 6.32
C ILE A 7 -13.18 -17.69 4.85
N SER A 8 -13.27 -18.67 3.97
CA SER A 8 -13.67 -18.51 2.58
C SER A 8 -15.15 -18.12 2.52
N CYS A 9 -15.46 -16.98 1.89
CA CYS A 9 -16.82 -16.54 1.64
C CYS A 9 -17.16 -16.75 0.16
N LYS A 10 -18.13 -17.63 -0.10
CA LYS A 10 -18.77 -17.80 -1.41
C LYS A 10 -19.31 -16.46 -1.92
N GLY A 11 -19.00 -16.13 -3.17
CA GLY A 11 -19.49 -14.92 -3.82
C GLY A 11 -21.03 -14.86 -3.93
N PRO A 12 -21.63 -13.66 -3.95
CA PRO A 12 -23.07 -13.51 -4.03
C PRO A 12 -23.61 -13.86 -5.42
N VAL A 13 -24.72 -14.61 -5.42
CA VAL A 13 -25.58 -14.89 -6.58
C VAL A 13 -26.24 -13.58 -7.03
N THR A 14 -26.22 -13.33 -8.33
CA THR A 14 -26.79 -12.16 -9.01
C THR A 14 -28.29 -12.02 -8.80
N THR A 15 -28.76 -10.82 -8.41
CA THR A 15 -30.15 -10.38 -8.60
C THR A 15 -30.22 -8.97 -9.17
N ASP A 16 -31.18 -8.79 -10.07
CA ASP A 16 -31.47 -7.67 -10.99
C ASP A 16 -31.39 -6.25 -10.42
N ILE A 17 -30.84 -5.33 -11.24
CA ILE A 17 -30.77 -3.89 -10.98
C ILE A 17 -31.78 -3.17 -11.88
N SER A 18 -32.96 -2.87 -11.34
CA SER A 18 -33.89 -1.95 -11.99
C SER A 18 -34.82 -1.25 -11.00
N GLU A 19 -34.32 -0.44 -10.05
CA GLU A 19 -35.24 0.46 -9.30
C GLU A 19 -34.65 1.68 -8.54
N GLU A 20 -33.42 2.14 -8.80
CA GLU A 20 -32.89 3.36 -8.14
C GLU A 20 -32.58 4.50 -9.11
N LYS A 21 -33.58 4.87 -9.91
CA LYS A 21 -33.62 6.12 -10.67
C LYS A 21 -34.85 6.92 -10.22
N ASN A 22 -34.74 7.61 -9.08
CA ASN A 22 -35.56 8.77 -8.70
C ASN A 22 -35.23 9.21 -7.26
N ARG A 23 -34.20 10.06 -7.10
CA ARG A 23 -34.02 11.00 -5.98
C ARG A 23 -32.77 11.86 -6.21
N HIS A 24 -32.78 12.64 -7.27
CA HIS A 24 -31.87 13.77 -7.49
C HIS A 24 -32.72 14.92 -8.01
N ASP A 25 -33.34 15.65 -7.10
CA ASP A 25 -33.91 16.98 -7.33
C ASP A 25 -34.36 17.56 -5.97
N SER A 26 -33.47 18.31 -5.34
CA SER A 26 -33.72 19.47 -4.48
C SER A 26 -32.52 19.68 -3.57
N LEU A 27 -31.94 20.88 -3.64
CA LEU A 27 -31.03 21.56 -2.71
C LEU A 27 -30.03 22.42 -3.52
N ILE A 28 -30.59 23.34 -4.32
CA ILE A 28 -29.90 24.54 -4.79
C ILE A 28 -30.67 25.71 -4.18
N ASP A 29 -30.36 26.08 -2.94
CA ASP A 29 -30.53 27.45 -2.45
C ASP A 29 -29.97 27.57 -1.03
N SER A 30 -28.71 28.02 -0.91
CA SER A 30 -28.22 28.90 0.18
C SER A 30 -26.69 29.05 0.10
N GLN A 31 -26.19 29.75 -0.92
CA GLN A 31 -24.84 30.33 -0.89
C GLN A 31 -24.93 31.82 -0.57
N LYS A 32 -24.98 32.17 0.72
CA LYS A 32 -24.51 33.47 1.24
C LYS A 32 -23.96 33.26 2.66
N ASP A 33 -22.82 33.90 2.90
CA ASP A 33 -22.09 34.05 4.16
C ASP A 33 -21.17 32.89 4.59
N LEU A 34 -19.94 32.89 4.06
CA LEU A 34 -18.78 32.27 4.70
C LEU A 34 -17.75 33.37 5.01
N GLN A 35 -17.87 33.91 6.22
CA GLN A 35 -16.78 34.67 6.86
C GLN A 35 -15.66 33.71 7.25
N LYS A 36 -14.43 34.15 7.00
CA LYS A 36 -13.17 33.47 7.36
C LYS A 36 -13.19 33.05 8.83
N THR A 37 -13.22 31.75 9.07
CA THR A 37 -12.84 31.15 10.35
C THR A 37 -11.63 30.26 10.08
N THR A 38 -10.57 30.47 10.86
CA THR A 38 -9.43 29.56 10.93
C THR A 38 -9.96 28.16 11.30
N PRO A 39 -9.57 27.06 10.64
CA PRO A 39 -10.07 25.74 11.00
C PRO A 39 -9.69 25.44 12.44
N GLN A 40 -10.67 25.35 13.33
CA GLN A 40 -10.46 24.65 14.60
C GLN A 40 -10.26 23.18 14.22
N GLN A 41 -9.18 22.56 14.73
CA GLN A 41 -9.00 21.12 14.64
C GLN A 41 -10.19 20.46 15.35
N GLU A 42 -11.21 20.06 14.58
CA GLU A 42 -12.34 19.33 15.12
C GLU A 42 -11.83 17.95 15.56
N LYS A 43 -11.95 17.67 16.86
CA LYS A 43 -11.65 16.34 17.40
C LYS A 43 -12.55 15.34 16.70
N ILE A 44 -11.97 14.25 16.18
CA ILE A 44 -12.77 13.22 15.51
C ILE A 44 -13.82 12.70 16.51
N PRO A 45 -15.11 12.80 16.20
CA PRO A 45 -16.17 12.38 17.10
C PRO A 45 -16.01 10.90 17.44
N ASN A 46 -16.11 10.59 18.72
CA ASN A 46 -16.03 9.23 19.25
C ASN A 46 -17.26 8.37 18.89
N ASP A 47 -18.17 8.86 18.05
CA ASP A 47 -19.53 8.34 17.90
C ASP A 47 -19.75 7.44 16.67
N ASN A 48 -18.76 7.30 15.78
CA ASN A 48 -18.78 6.30 14.70
C ASN A 48 -18.35 4.90 15.19
N LEU A 49 -18.78 4.53 16.39
CA LEU A 49 -18.55 3.19 16.95
C LEU A 49 -19.63 2.29 16.36
N VAL A 50 -19.28 1.45 15.41
CA VAL A 50 -20.14 0.33 15.04
C VAL A 50 -19.79 -0.82 15.99
N PRO A 51 -20.62 -1.15 17.00
CA PRO A 51 -20.43 -2.40 17.73
C PRO A 51 -20.56 -3.53 16.72
N LEU A 52 -19.62 -4.48 16.71
CA LEU A 52 -19.67 -5.62 15.80
C LEU A 52 -20.95 -6.43 16.03
N PHE A 53 -21.98 -6.17 15.22
CA PHE A 53 -23.20 -6.95 15.15
C PHE A 53 -23.64 -7.09 13.68
N TYR A 54 -22.87 -7.82 12.85
CA TYR A 54 -23.34 -8.49 11.62
C TYR A 54 -22.36 -9.60 11.18
N PRO A 55 -22.83 -10.63 10.45
CA PRO A 55 -22.00 -11.73 9.98
C PRO A 55 -21.20 -11.36 8.72
N GLY A 56 -19.89 -11.61 8.76
CA GLY A 56 -19.10 -12.01 7.60
C GLY A 56 -18.03 -11.04 7.13
N GLN A 57 -18.42 -9.93 6.49
CA GLN A 57 -17.50 -9.14 5.66
C GLN A 57 -17.59 -7.63 5.93
N LEU A 58 -16.44 -7.02 6.24
CA LEU A 58 -16.32 -5.62 6.67
C LEU A 58 -16.02 -4.64 5.52
N CYS A 59 -15.37 -5.12 4.46
CA CYS A 59 -15.09 -4.41 3.22
C CYS A 59 -14.69 -5.38 2.11
N HIS A 60 -14.64 -4.92 0.87
CA HIS A 60 -14.31 -5.76 -0.30
C HIS A 60 -12.80 -5.98 -0.46
N TRP A 61 -11.98 -4.94 -0.28
CA TRP A 61 -10.55 -4.98 -0.55
C TRP A 61 -9.74 -4.31 0.54
N ILE A 62 -8.94 -5.11 1.25
CA ILE A 62 -7.89 -4.67 2.15
C ILE A 62 -6.58 -4.62 1.37
N ARG A 63 -5.87 -3.49 1.46
CA ARG A 63 -4.53 -3.32 0.87
C ARG A 63 -3.41 -3.62 1.85
N GLY A 64 -3.62 -3.32 3.12
CA GLY A 64 -2.60 -3.47 4.13
C GLY A 64 -3.22 -3.51 5.52
N ILE A 65 -2.50 -4.17 6.42
CA ILE A 65 -2.83 -4.24 7.84
C ILE A 65 -1.60 -3.75 8.59
N TYR A 66 -1.80 -2.86 9.54
CA TYR A 66 -0.74 -2.30 10.37
C TYR A 66 -1.16 -2.37 11.84
N GLU A 67 -0.27 -2.84 12.72
CA GLU A 67 -0.49 -2.80 14.17
C GLU A 67 0.29 -1.61 14.74
N ASP A 68 -0.42 -0.67 15.36
CA ASP A 68 0.23 0.47 16.02
C ASP A 68 0.84 0.09 17.37
N SER A 69 1.69 0.97 17.91
CA SER A 69 2.39 0.81 19.19
C SER A 69 1.44 0.65 20.40
N LYS A 70 0.15 1.00 20.23
CA LYS A 70 -0.91 0.89 21.24
C LYS A 70 -1.70 -0.41 21.09
N GLY A 71 -1.37 -1.26 20.12
CA GLY A 71 -2.02 -2.54 19.84
C GLY A 71 -3.34 -2.41 19.07
N ASN A 72 -3.59 -1.28 18.40
CA ASN A 72 -4.72 -1.18 17.48
C ASN A 72 -4.31 -1.70 16.10
N LEU A 73 -5.22 -2.45 15.48
CA LEU A 73 -5.09 -2.86 14.09
C LEU A 73 -5.71 -1.81 13.17
N TRP A 74 -4.97 -1.40 12.17
CA TRP A 74 -5.37 -0.48 11.13
C TRP A 74 -5.45 -1.21 9.79
N PHE A 75 -6.55 -1.02 9.09
CA PHE A 75 -6.84 -1.70 7.84
C PHE A 75 -6.98 -0.66 6.73
N GLY A 76 -6.00 -0.62 5.84
CA GLY A 76 -6.04 0.20 4.65
C GLY A 76 -7.01 -0.40 3.62
N THR A 77 -7.95 0.38 3.11
CA THR A 77 -8.98 -0.09 2.17
C THR A 77 -8.80 0.52 0.79
N ASN A 78 -9.47 -0.04 -0.24
CA ASN A 78 -9.50 0.58 -1.57
C ASN A 78 -10.52 1.74 -1.70
N HIS A 79 -11.61 1.75 -0.93
CA HIS A 79 -12.73 2.69 -1.15
C HIS A 79 -13.43 3.21 0.11
N TYR A 80 -13.03 2.76 1.30
CA TYR A 80 -13.74 3.04 2.56
C TYR A 80 -12.87 3.81 3.56
N GLY A 81 -11.82 4.48 3.07
CA GLY A 81 -10.85 5.17 3.92
C GLY A 81 -10.02 4.16 4.72
N VAL A 82 -9.85 4.39 6.02
CA VAL A 82 -9.12 3.50 6.92
C VAL A 82 -10.01 3.01 8.04
N MET A 83 -9.88 1.72 8.41
CA MET A 83 -10.57 1.16 9.57
C MET A 83 -9.59 0.93 10.72
N ARG A 84 -10.03 1.18 11.96
CA ARG A 84 -9.27 0.89 13.18
C ARG A 84 -10.01 -0.07 14.08
N TYR A 85 -9.34 -1.12 14.54
CA TYR A 85 -9.83 -2.06 15.54
C TYR A 85 -8.96 -2.05 16.79
N ASN A 86 -9.56 -1.73 17.94
CA ASN A 86 -8.84 -1.65 19.23
C ASN A 86 -9.00 -2.89 20.11
N GLY A 87 -9.36 -4.04 19.52
CA GLY A 87 -9.70 -5.26 20.27
C GLY A 87 -11.13 -5.31 20.80
N ARG A 88 -11.91 -4.22 20.68
CA ARG A 88 -13.33 -4.18 21.11
C ARG A 88 -14.26 -3.61 20.04
N ILE A 89 -13.83 -2.54 19.38
CA ILE A 89 -14.66 -1.76 18.45
C ILE A 89 -13.89 -1.57 17.15
N LEU A 90 -14.62 -1.69 16.03
CA LEU A 90 -14.17 -1.30 14.71
C LEU A 90 -14.71 0.10 14.39
N GLN A 91 -13.83 1.00 14.02
CA GLN A 91 -14.13 2.39 13.65
C GLN A 91 -13.73 2.62 12.19
N TYR A 92 -14.53 3.41 11.48
CA TYR A 92 -14.25 3.85 10.12
C TYR A 92 -13.87 5.32 10.13
N PHE A 93 -12.78 5.66 9.45
CA PHE A 93 -12.37 7.02 9.19
C PHE A 93 -12.42 7.29 7.69
N THR A 94 -13.32 8.21 7.31
CA THR A 94 -13.59 8.62 5.93
C THR A 94 -13.36 10.13 5.81
N GLU A 95 -13.59 10.67 4.61
CA GLU A 95 -13.52 12.12 4.37
C GLU A 95 -14.44 12.92 5.30
N LYS A 96 -15.55 12.33 5.77
CA LYS A 96 -16.45 12.97 6.75
C LYS A 96 -15.78 13.24 8.09
N GLU A 97 -14.80 12.41 8.47
CA GLU A 97 -14.01 12.55 9.69
C GLU A 97 -12.70 13.32 9.43
N GLY A 98 -12.51 13.87 8.22
CA GLY A 98 -11.31 14.59 7.82
C GLY A 98 -10.19 13.72 7.25
N PHE A 99 -10.43 12.42 7.00
CA PHE A 99 -9.45 11.54 6.40
C PHE A 99 -9.19 11.90 4.93
N GLY A 100 -7.92 11.92 4.51
CA GLY A 100 -7.50 12.54 3.23
C GLY A 100 -7.77 11.76 1.95
N GLY A 101 -8.63 10.74 1.98
CA GLY A 101 -9.01 10.01 0.77
C GLY A 101 -9.71 8.69 1.08
N ASN A 102 -10.07 7.95 0.04
CA ASN A 102 -10.85 6.71 0.18
C ASN A 102 -10.03 5.44 -0.02
N ARG A 103 -8.87 5.53 -0.69
CA ARG A 103 -7.92 4.44 -0.87
C ARG A 103 -6.69 4.68 0.00
N VAL A 104 -6.21 3.65 0.69
CA VAL A 104 -5.02 3.69 1.54
C VAL A 104 -3.97 2.74 0.96
N SER A 105 -2.84 3.30 0.54
CA SER A 105 -1.74 2.55 -0.08
C SER A 105 -0.63 2.14 0.89
N GLY A 106 -0.49 2.85 2.00
CA GLY A 106 0.48 2.51 3.04
C GLY A 106 0.09 3.12 4.38
N ILE A 107 0.60 2.52 5.46
CA ILE A 107 0.39 2.94 6.85
C ILE A 107 1.74 2.81 7.56
N ALA A 108 2.14 3.85 8.29
CA ALA A 108 3.34 3.86 9.12
C ALA A 108 3.08 4.62 10.42
N GLU A 109 3.85 4.35 11.46
CA GLU A 109 3.85 5.11 12.71
C GLU A 109 5.24 5.69 12.94
N ASP A 110 5.31 6.99 13.25
CA ASP A 110 6.57 7.64 13.61
C ASP A 110 6.92 7.48 15.09
N ASP A 111 8.13 7.88 15.48
CA ASP A 111 8.63 7.78 16.86
C ASP A 111 7.85 8.66 17.86
N GLU A 112 7.06 9.62 17.37
CA GLU A 112 6.18 10.45 18.20
C GLU A 112 4.80 9.79 18.41
N GLY A 113 4.54 8.65 17.76
CA GLY A 113 3.27 7.93 17.79
C GLY A 113 2.19 8.55 16.90
N ASN A 114 2.59 9.39 15.93
CA ASN A 114 1.67 9.81 14.87
C ASN A 114 1.60 8.70 13.81
N LEU A 115 0.40 8.50 13.29
CA LEU A 115 0.17 7.59 12.18
C LEU A 115 0.13 8.35 10.87
N TRP A 116 0.75 7.78 9.85
CA TRP A 116 0.84 8.33 8.52
C TRP A 116 0.20 7.37 7.52
N PHE A 117 -0.58 7.93 6.60
CA PHE A 117 -1.35 7.18 5.61
C PHE A 117 -1.10 7.75 4.22
N GLY A 118 -0.71 6.88 3.29
CA GLY A 118 -0.65 7.21 1.87
C GLY A 118 -2.06 7.08 1.31
N THR A 119 -2.64 8.17 0.79
CA THR A 119 -4.04 8.16 0.32
C THR A 119 -4.18 8.64 -1.12
N THR A 120 -5.41 8.66 -1.63
CA THR A 120 -5.77 9.27 -2.93
C THR A 120 -5.86 10.79 -2.90
N GLY A 121 -5.88 11.44 -1.74
CA GLY A 121 -5.86 12.90 -1.61
C GLY A 121 -4.61 13.45 -0.93
N GLY A 122 -3.53 12.66 -0.88
CA GLY A 122 -2.23 13.04 -0.34
C GLY A 122 -1.81 12.25 0.89
N LEU A 123 -0.76 12.73 1.55
CA LEU A 123 -0.20 12.13 2.76
C LEU A 123 -1.03 12.60 3.96
N THR A 124 -1.69 11.68 4.65
CA THR A 124 -2.53 12.01 5.81
C THR A 124 -1.81 11.66 7.11
N LYS A 125 -1.66 12.61 8.02
CA LYS A 125 -1.17 12.41 9.38
C LYS A 125 -2.35 12.28 10.35
N PHE A 126 -2.23 11.41 11.33
CA PHE A 126 -3.13 11.29 12.47
C PHE A 126 -2.34 11.35 13.77
N ASN A 127 -2.58 12.40 14.56
CA ASN A 127 -1.89 12.63 15.84
C ASN A 127 -2.59 11.97 17.05
N GLY A 128 -3.61 11.15 16.80
CA GLY A 128 -4.45 10.56 17.85
C GLY A 128 -5.75 11.31 18.13
N GLU A 129 -5.88 12.56 17.68
CA GLU A 129 -7.07 13.40 17.87
C GLU A 129 -7.70 13.86 16.54
N SER A 130 -6.89 14.25 15.56
CA SER A 130 -7.33 14.83 14.29
C SER A 130 -6.45 14.40 13.13
N PHE A 131 -6.99 14.50 11.91
CA PHE A 131 -6.23 14.31 10.68
C PHE A 131 -5.68 15.64 10.14
N GLU A 132 -4.48 15.59 9.57
CA GLU A 132 -3.86 16.67 8.78
C GLU A 132 -3.45 16.10 7.43
N ILE A 133 -3.69 16.83 6.34
CA ILE A 133 -3.48 16.34 4.98
C ILE A 133 -2.42 17.22 4.31
N TYR A 134 -1.40 16.56 3.77
CA TYR A 134 -0.36 17.16 2.95
C TYR A 134 -0.56 16.72 1.49
N SER A 135 -0.89 17.68 0.65
CA SER A 135 -1.29 17.51 -0.75
C SER A 135 -0.30 18.18 -1.70
N GLU A 136 -0.63 18.23 -2.99
CA GLU A 136 0.11 19.02 -3.99
C GLU A 136 0.27 20.50 -3.58
N LYS A 137 -0.66 21.05 -2.79
CA LYS A 137 -0.55 22.43 -2.27
C LYS A 137 0.61 22.62 -1.31
N GLU A 138 1.01 21.55 -0.62
CA GLU A 138 2.10 21.53 0.35
C GLU A 138 3.42 21.07 -0.28
N GLY A 139 3.43 20.70 -1.57
CA GLY A 139 4.64 20.35 -2.33
C GLY A 139 4.75 18.87 -2.73
N LEU A 140 3.74 18.04 -2.46
CA LEU A 140 3.66 16.67 -2.98
C LEU A 140 3.56 16.69 -4.52
N LEU A 141 4.21 15.76 -5.21
CA LEU A 141 4.18 15.71 -6.68
C LEU A 141 2.80 15.36 -7.26
N ASP A 142 2.09 14.44 -6.61
CA ASP A 142 0.74 14.01 -7.00
C ASP A 142 0.02 13.49 -5.76
N ASN A 143 -1.24 13.91 -5.59
CA ASN A 143 -2.08 13.49 -4.47
C ASN A 143 -2.34 11.98 -4.42
N TRP A 144 -2.25 11.27 -5.55
CA TRP A 144 -2.41 9.83 -5.60
C TRP A 144 -1.13 9.12 -5.16
N ILE A 145 -1.03 8.87 -3.86
CA ILE A 145 0.07 8.09 -3.28
C ILE A 145 -0.13 6.60 -3.61
N SER A 146 0.83 6.03 -4.34
CA SER A 146 0.86 4.61 -4.70
C SER A 146 1.54 3.75 -3.66
N THR A 147 2.52 4.28 -2.94
CA THR A 147 3.29 3.58 -1.89
C THR A 147 3.94 4.59 -0.95
N MET A 148 4.24 4.18 0.27
CA MET A 148 5.06 4.96 1.19
C MET A 148 5.85 4.06 2.15
N THR A 149 6.95 4.58 2.68
CA THR A 149 7.76 3.94 3.74
C THR A 149 8.30 5.02 4.67
N LEU A 150 8.31 4.75 5.97
CA LEU A 150 9.08 5.53 6.94
C LEU A 150 10.47 4.91 7.05
N ASP A 151 11.51 5.70 6.80
CA ASP A 151 12.89 5.23 6.89
C ASP A 151 13.44 5.28 8.32
N SER A 152 14.62 4.69 8.51
CA SER A 152 15.35 4.60 9.77
C SER A 152 15.81 5.95 10.32
N LYS A 153 15.70 7.03 9.53
CA LYS A 153 16.02 8.41 9.91
C LYS A 153 14.77 9.22 10.25
N GLY A 154 13.59 8.61 10.19
CA GLY A 154 12.31 9.26 10.45
C GLY A 154 11.77 10.08 9.27
N GLN A 155 12.31 9.91 8.06
CA GLN A 155 11.80 10.55 6.86
C GLN A 155 10.77 9.64 6.17
N ILE A 156 9.73 10.25 5.62
CA ILE A 156 8.68 9.52 4.90
C ILE A 156 8.97 9.60 3.41
N TRP A 157 9.27 8.46 2.81
CA TRP A 157 9.40 8.30 1.38
C TRP A 157 8.03 8.06 0.77
N VAL A 158 7.61 8.93 -0.13
CA VAL A 158 6.27 8.95 -0.72
C VAL A 158 6.38 8.74 -2.22
N GLY A 159 5.94 7.57 -2.69
CA GLY A 159 5.82 7.25 -4.11
C GLY A 159 4.43 7.60 -4.62
N THR A 160 4.37 8.31 -5.74
CA THR A 160 3.13 8.76 -6.39
C THR A 160 3.06 8.31 -7.85
N MET A 161 2.02 8.72 -8.58
CA MET A 161 1.93 8.50 -10.03
C MET A 161 2.91 9.35 -10.84
N ASP A 162 3.46 10.41 -10.24
CA ASP A 162 4.37 11.36 -10.91
C ASP A 162 5.79 11.39 -10.33
N GLY A 163 6.09 10.55 -9.34
CA GLY A 163 7.47 10.34 -8.90
C GLY A 163 7.61 10.09 -7.41
N LEU A 164 8.74 10.53 -6.87
CA LEU A 164 9.16 10.24 -5.50
C LEU A 164 9.41 11.55 -4.74
N ASN A 165 8.74 11.68 -3.60
CA ASN A 165 9.04 12.71 -2.61
C ASN A 165 9.64 12.09 -1.34
N ILE A 166 10.44 12.88 -0.64
CA ILE A 166 10.87 12.62 0.74
C ILE A 166 10.24 13.73 1.60
N PHE A 167 9.60 13.35 2.69
CA PHE A 167 8.96 14.26 3.63
C PHE A 167 9.63 14.17 4.99
N ASP A 168 10.09 15.31 5.52
CA ASP A 168 10.84 15.40 6.78
C ASP A 168 9.97 15.73 8.01
N GLY A 169 8.64 15.69 7.85
CA GLY A 169 7.68 16.14 8.87
C GLY A 169 7.21 17.58 8.69
N SER A 170 7.87 18.37 7.84
CA SER A 170 7.54 19.78 7.59
C SER A 170 7.43 20.14 6.11
N SER A 171 8.28 19.55 5.26
CA SER A 171 8.37 19.90 3.84
C SER A 171 8.68 18.69 2.95
N PHE A 172 8.26 18.77 1.69
CA PHE A 172 8.60 17.78 0.68
C PHE A 172 9.86 18.19 -0.09
N GLU A 173 10.78 17.23 -0.24
CA GLU A 173 11.85 17.25 -1.22
C GLU A 173 11.48 16.30 -2.37
N THR A 174 11.71 16.72 -3.62
CA THR A 174 11.55 15.85 -4.78
C THR A 174 12.86 15.16 -5.09
N LEU A 175 12.85 13.82 -5.09
CA LEU A 175 14.00 13.03 -5.49
C LEU A 175 13.81 12.54 -6.93
N ALA A 176 14.52 13.17 -7.87
CA ALA A 176 14.44 12.82 -9.28
C ALA A 176 15.16 11.48 -9.56
N ILE A 177 14.40 10.46 -9.98
CA ILE A 177 14.95 9.15 -10.33
C ILE A 177 15.39 9.17 -11.80
N PRO A 178 16.68 8.91 -12.11
CA PRO A 178 17.12 8.76 -13.50
C PRO A 178 16.43 7.57 -14.15
N LYS A 179 16.15 7.63 -15.44
CA LYS A 179 15.55 6.49 -16.17
C LYS A 179 16.64 5.68 -16.86
N PRO A 180 16.65 4.34 -16.70
CA PRO A 180 17.56 3.49 -17.45
C PRO A 180 17.17 3.48 -18.93
N GLN A 181 18.12 3.14 -19.80
CA GLN A 181 17.86 2.96 -21.23
C GLN A 181 17.14 1.63 -21.44
N ILE A 182 15.83 1.68 -21.68
CA ILE A 182 15.01 0.51 -22.03
C ILE A 182 14.29 0.83 -23.33
N GLU A 183 14.42 -0.03 -24.35
CA GLU A 183 13.85 0.21 -25.69
C GLU A 183 12.32 0.37 -25.66
N LYS A 184 11.65 -0.46 -24.84
CA LYS A 184 10.19 -0.45 -24.64
C LYS A 184 9.85 -0.73 -23.18
N PRO A 185 9.76 0.30 -22.32
CA PRO A 185 9.51 0.12 -20.90
C PRO A 185 8.08 -0.35 -20.59
N GLU A 186 7.11 -0.11 -21.49
CA GLU A 186 5.71 -0.59 -21.36
C GLU A 186 5.10 -0.39 -19.96
N PRO A 187 5.06 0.85 -19.41
CA PRO A 187 4.42 1.11 -18.13
C PRO A 187 2.92 0.79 -18.20
N ILE A 188 2.36 0.32 -17.10
CA ILE A 188 0.95 -0.03 -16.99
C ILE A 188 0.09 1.22 -16.83
N LEU A 189 0.48 2.15 -15.96
CA LEU A 189 -0.29 3.36 -15.65
C LEU A 189 0.46 4.64 -16.00
N SER A 190 1.72 4.78 -15.56
CA SER A 190 2.48 6.03 -15.77
C SER A 190 3.99 5.77 -15.77
N HIS A 191 4.71 6.48 -16.65
CA HIS A 191 6.18 6.39 -16.75
C HIS A 191 6.93 6.93 -15.52
N ASN A 192 6.27 7.62 -14.61
CA ASN A 192 6.88 8.18 -13.41
C ASN A 192 6.37 7.49 -12.14
N ARG A 193 5.45 6.52 -12.27
CA ARG A 193 4.83 5.87 -11.14
C ARG A 193 5.85 5.07 -10.33
N ILE A 194 5.87 5.35 -9.04
CA ILE A 194 6.58 4.55 -8.05
C ILE A 194 5.62 3.51 -7.49
N THR A 195 5.97 2.23 -7.57
CA THR A 195 5.05 1.14 -7.22
C THR A 195 5.32 0.55 -5.84
N SER A 196 6.58 0.58 -5.39
CA SER A 196 7.00 0.05 -4.09
C SER A 196 8.23 0.80 -3.57
N ILE A 197 8.35 0.96 -2.26
CA ILE A 197 9.54 1.53 -1.61
C ILE A 197 9.88 0.69 -0.39
N LEU A 198 11.13 0.22 -0.32
CA LEU A 198 11.67 -0.53 0.81
C LEU A 198 13.02 0.07 1.20
N GLU A 199 13.23 0.39 2.47
CA GLU A 199 14.59 0.53 3.01
C GLU A 199 15.06 -0.86 3.46
N ASP A 200 16.21 -1.32 2.95
CA ASP A 200 16.78 -2.58 3.40
C ASP A 200 17.59 -2.42 4.71
N LYS A 201 17.96 -3.54 5.34
CA LYS A 201 18.77 -3.55 6.58
C LYS A 201 20.12 -2.83 6.49
N ASN A 202 20.62 -2.54 5.29
CA ASN A 202 21.86 -1.79 5.09
C ASN A 202 21.61 -0.29 4.84
N GLY A 203 20.34 0.15 4.86
CA GLY A 203 19.93 1.53 4.59
C GLY A 203 19.86 1.88 3.10
N ILE A 204 19.88 0.87 2.21
CA ILE A 204 19.70 1.10 0.78
C ILE A 204 18.21 1.16 0.49
N MET A 205 17.80 2.20 -0.23
CA MET A 205 16.42 2.35 -0.68
C MET A 205 16.23 1.57 -1.98
N TRP A 206 15.31 0.62 -1.98
CA TRP A 206 14.85 -0.12 -3.14
C TRP A 206 13.53 0.48 -3.61
N ILE A 207 13.54 1.05 -4.81
CA ILE A 207 12.41 1.78 -5.37
C ILE A 207 11.91 1.02 -6.61
N GLY A 208 10.70 0.48 -6.52
CA GLY A 208 10.01 -0.18 -7.63
C GLY A 208 9.36 0.84 -8.55
N THR A 209 9.44 0.59 -9.86
CA THR A 209 8.89 1.48 -10.89
C THR A 209 7.95 0.75 -11.84
N ASP A 210 7.13 1.52 -12.53
CA ASP A 210 6.22 1.05 -13.58
C ASP A 210 6.95 1.03 -14.92
N GLY A 211 7.49 -0.14 -15.29
CA GLY A 211 8.15 -0.40 -16.58
C GLY A 211 9.66 -0.15 -16.63
N TYR A 212 10.28 0.38 -15.57
CA TYR A 212 11.71 0.70 -15.53
C TYR A 212 12.51 -0.16 -14.53
N GLY A 213 11.90 -1.22 -14.00
CA GLY A 213 12.54 -2.13 -13.05
C GLY A 213 12.67 -1.52 -11.65
N ILE A 214 13.78 -1.84 -10.99
CA ILE A 214 14.10 -1.34 -9.65
C ILE A 214 15.18 -0.28 -9.76
N CYS A 215 15.07 0.78 -8.96
CA CYS A 215 16.14 1.73 -8.71
C CYS A 215 16.59 1.61 -7.25
N LYS A 216 17.86 1.24 -7.04
CA LYS A 216 18.51 1.28 -5.72
C LYS A 216 19.14 2.64 -5.50
N TYR A 217 19.01 3.18 -4.29
CA TYR A 217 19.63 4.43 -3.90
C TYR A 217 20.33 4.28 -2.55
N ASP A 218 21.63 4.60 -2.53
CA ASP A 218 22.49 4.47 -1.34
C ASP A 218 22.64 5.78 -0.53
N GLY A 219 21.88 6.81 -0.90
CA GLY A 219 22.04 8.18 -0.37
C GLY A 219 22.92 9.09 -1.24
N GLN A 220 23.56 8.56 -2.28
CA GLN A 220 24.42 9.32 -3.20
C GLN A 220 24.13 8.97 -4.66
N GLU A 221 24.14 7.68 -4.99
CA GLU A 221 24.06 7.18 -6.36
C GLU A 221 22.84 6.28 -6.58
N PHE A 222 22.36 6.28 -7.82
CA PHE A 222 21.29 5.40 -8.27
C PHE A 222 21.86 4.24 -9.09
N THR A 223 21.43 3.03 -8.77
CA THR A 223 21.74 1.82 -9.53
C THR A 223 20.45 1.15 -10.00
N HIS A 224 20.32 0.91 -11.30
CA HIS A 224 19.15 0.25 -11.86
C HIS A 224 19.34 -1.26 -11.95
N ILE A 225 18.27 -2.00 -11.65
CA ILE A 225 18.15 -3.43 -11.88
C ILE A 225 16.94 -3.65 -12.79
N THR A 226 17.19 -4.17 -13.98
CA THR A 226 16.17 -4.46 -15.00
C THR A 226 16.21 -5.94 -15.39
N THR A 227 15.38 -6.33 -16.35
CA THR A 227 15.42 -7.66 -16.98
C THR A 227 16.79 -7.98 -17.59
N GLU A 228 17.57 -6.98 -18.02
CA GLU A 228 18.95 -7.18 -18.49
C GLU A 228 19.90 -7.62 -17.37
N ASN A 229 19.57 -7.27 -16.12
CA ASN A 229 20.30 -7.70 -14.92
C ASN A 229 19.73 -9.00 -14.32
N GLY A 230 18.76 -9.63 -14.98
CA GLY A 230 18.15 -10.89 -14.55
C GLY A 230 16.88 -10.73 -13.73
N LEU A 231 16.29 -9.53 -13.62
CA LEU A 231 14.97 -9.35 -13.03
C LEU A 231 13.90 -10.09 -13.85
N ALA A 232 12.85 -10.59 -13.19
CA ALA A 232 11.78 -11.31 -13.85
C ALA A 232 10.98 -10.44 -14.85
N ASP A 233 10.69 -9.20 -14.49
CA ASP A 233 9.89 -8.24 -15.27
C ASP A 233 10.19 -6.83 -14.73
N ASN A 234 10.17 -5.84 -15.62
CA ASN A 234 10.44 -4.43 -15.28
C ASN A 234 9.23 -3.72 -14.66
N ASN A 235 8.05 -4.33 -14.70
CA ASN A 235 6.85 -3.85 -14.00
C ASN A 235 6.80 -4.40 -12.58
N ILE A 236 7.22 -3.59 -11.62
CA ILE A 236 7.35 -4.01 -10.21
C ILE A 236 6.02 -3.83 -9.50
N ALA A 237 5.55 -4.88 -8.83
CA ALA A 237 4.34 -4.85 -8.01
C ALA A 237 4.68 -4.55 -6.54
N GLN A 238 5.64 -5.28 -5.97
CA GLN A 238 6.06 -5.11 -4.58
C GLN A 238 7.51 -5.54 -4.39
N ILE A 239 8.22 -4.84 -3.50
CA ILE A 239 9.54 -5.20 -3.01
C ILE A 239 9.44 -5.42 -1.50
N TRP A 240 9.98 -6.54 -1.01
CA TRP A 240 9.92 -6.91 0.40
C TRP A 240 11.20 -7.64 0.81
N GLN A 241 11.64 -7.50 2.07
CA GLN A 241 12.85 -8.15 2.59
C GLN A 241 12.53 -9.09 3.76
N ASP A 242 13.12 -10.28 3.74
CA ASP A 242 12.95 -11.28 4.80
C ASP A 242 13.91 -11.10 5.98
N SER A 243 13.76 -11.94 7.00
CA SER A 243 14.57 -11.92 8.22
C SER A 243 16.06 -12.25 7.98
N GLN A 244 16.39 -12.95 6.90
CA GLN A 244 17.77 -13.25 6.49
C GLN A 244 18.41 -12.10 5.71
N GLY A 245 17.60 -11.16 5.22
CA GLY A 245 18.06 -10.01 4.44
C GLY A 245 17.93 -10.22 2.93
N ASP A 246 17.37 -11.33 2.49
CA ASP A 246 17.09 -11.54 1.08
C ASP A 246 15.90 -10.68 0.65
N VAL A 247 15.97 -10.19 -0.59
CA VAL A 247 14.93 -9.31 -1.15
C VAL A 247 14.08 -10.10 -2.14
N TRP A 248 12.78 -10.08 -1.89
CA TRP A 248 11.74 -10.68 -2.71
C TRP A 248 11.02 -9.59 -3.49
N VAL A 249 10.92 -9.79 -4.80
CA VAL A 249 10.32 -8.84 -5.72
C VAL A 249 9.18 -9.54 -6.44
N GLY A 250 7.96 -9.13 -6.12
CA GLY A 250 6.78 -9.45 -6.91
C GLY A 250 6.72 -8.54 -8.13
N THR A 251 6.49 -9.14 -9.29
CA THR A 251 6.33 -8.42 -10.56
C THR A 251 4.91 -8.58 -11.09
N MET A 252 4.52 -7.74 -12.05
CA MET A 252 3.15 -7.74 -12.59
C MET A 252 2.89 -8.95 -13.49
N PHE A 253 3.88 -9.37 -14.30
CA PHE A 253 3.69 -10.46 -15.26
C PHE A 253 4.78 -11.53 -15.23
N GLY A 254 5.94 -11.24 -14.62
CA GLY A 254 7.08 -12.14 -14.53
C GLY A 254 7.10 -13.07 -13.31
N GLY A 255 6.10 -13.03 -12.42
CA GLY A 255 6.15 -13.78 -11.17
C GLY A 255 7.09 -13.13 -10.15
N VAL A 256 7.98 -13.92 -9.53
CA VAL A 256 8.79 -13.47 -8.38
C VAL A 256 10.29 -13.54 -8.68
N SER A 257 11.03 -12.45 -8.40
CA SER A 257 12.51 -12.46 -8.35
C SER A 257 12.97 -12.47 -6.90
N HIS A 258 13.90 -13.34 -6.56
CA HIS A 258 14.48 -13.49 -5.23
C HIS A 258 15.99 -13.21 -5.28
N PHE A 259 16.42 -12.22 -4.52
CA PHE A 259 17.79 -11.74 -4.45
C PHE A 259 18.47 -12.24 -3.17
N THR A 260 19.54 -13.02 -3.33
CA THR A 260 20.40 -13.51 -2.24
C THR A 260 21.84 -13.12 -2.55
N ASN A 261 22.46 -12.24 -1.76
CA ASN A 261 23.87 -11.81 -1.91
C ASN A 261 24.26 -11.50 -3.38
N ASP A 262 23.49 -10.63 -4.04
CA ASP A 262 23.60 -10.21 -5.45
C ASP A 262 23.20 -11.25 -6.52
N ALA A 263 22.98 -12.51 -6.14
CA ALA A 263 22.42 -13.51 -7.06
C ALA A 263 20.90 -13.33 -7.16
N VAL A 264 20.36 -13.36 -8.38
CA VAL A 264 18.92 -13.34 -8.63
C VAL A 264 18.44 -14.72 -9.09
N THR A 265 17.42 -15.24 -8.42
CA THR A 265 16.68 -16.44 -8.83
C THR A 265 15.26 -16.03 -9.15
N ASN A 266 14.80 -16.35 -10.36
CA ASN A 266 13.44 -16.04 -10.77
C ASN A 266 12.55 -17.28 -10.73
N TYR A 267 11.37 -17.11 -10.14
CA TYR A 267 10.31 -18.12 -10.10
C TYR A 267 9.25 -17.76 -11.16
N HIS A 268 9.54 -18.18 -12.41
CA HIS A 268 8.75 -17.92 -13.63
C HIS A 268 7.80 -19.07 -14.01
N ALA A 269 6.95 -18.82 -15.01
CA ALA A 269 5.96 -19.69 -15.67
C ALA A 269 6.43 -21.10 -16.14
N VAL A 270 7.66 -21.54 -15.83
CA VAL A 270 8.04 -22.96 -15.93
C VAL A 270 7.60 -23.68 -14.65
N GLY A 271 6.28 -23.76 -14.45
CA GLY A 271 5.63 -24.81 -13.67
C GLY A 271 5.19 -24.52 -12.23
N ILE A 272 5.40 -23.32 -11.67
CA ILE A 272 5.09 -23.07 -10.24
C ILE A 272 4.13 -21.88 -10.01
N ILE A 273 4.40 -20.69 -10.56
CA ILE A 273 3.56 -19.48 -10.34
C ILE A 273 3.01 -19.00 -11.69
N LYS A 274 1.69 -18.85 -11.83
CA LYS A 274 1.04 -18.50 -13.11
C LYS A 274 0.91 -16.98 -13.31
N LEU A 275 1.79 -16.38 -14.13
CA LEU A 275 1.62 -15.15 -14.95
C LEU A 275 0.63 -14.06 -14.48
N VAL A 276 0.78 -13.54 -13.27
CA VAL A 276 -0.06 -12.47 -12.69
C VAL A 276 0.67 -11.81 -11.50
N GLU A 277 0.12 -10.67 -11.04
CA GLU A 277 0.68 -9.84 -9.97
C GLU A 277 0.94 -10.65 -8.69
N ALA A 278 2.20 -10.67 -8.21
CA ALA A 278 2.57 -11.29 -6.94
C ALA A 278 2.78 -10.21 -5.86
N VAL A 279 2.05 -10.32 -4.74
CA VAL A 279 2.00 -9.32 -3.67
C VAL A 279 1.74 -9.96 -2.30
N GLY A 280 1.79 -9.16 -1.23
CA GLY A 280 1.45 -9.59 0.12
C GLY A 280 2.48 -10.52 0.75
N PHE A 281 3.77 -10.29 0.45
CA PHE A 281 4.86 -11.08 1.03
C PHE A 281 4.86 -11.04 2.56
N TYR A 282 5.03 -12.21 3.19
CA TYR A 282 5.08 -12.38 4.63
C TYR A 282 5.95 -13.57 5.01
N GLU A 283 6.76 -13.46 6.05
CA GLU A 283 7.52 -14.58 6.61
C GLU A 283 6.91 -15.05 7.92
N ASP A 284 6.63 -16.37 7.99
CA ASP A 284 6.16 -16.99 9.22
C ASP A 284 7.31 -17.31 10.20
N ARG A 285 6.95 -17.74 11.42
CA ARG A 285 7.93 -18.02 12.48
C ARG A 285 8.86 -19.20 12.19
N ALA A 286 8.53 -20.03 11.20
CA ALA A 286 9.39 -21.13 10.76
C ALA A 286 10.31 -20.70 9.60
N GLY A 287 10.22 -19.45 9.15
CA GLY A 287 11.00 -18.92 8.03
C GLY A 287 10.39 -19.23 6.66
N ASN A 288 9.13 -19.69 6.60
CA ASN A 288 8.48 -19.88 5.30
C ASN A 288 8.00 -18.54 4.76
N ILE A 289 8.16 -18.34 3.45
CA ILE A 289 7.71 -17.13 2.76
C ILE A 289 6.34 -17.39 2.15
N TRP A 290 5.38 -16.53 2.47
CA TRP A 290 4.01 -16.55 1.97
C TRP A 290 3.79 -15.35 1.07
N PHE A 291 3.05 -15.51 -0.03
CA PHE A 291 2.62 -14.42 -0.89
C PHE A 291 1.35 -14.80 -1.66
N ALA A 292 0.59 -13.79 -2.04
CA ALA A 292 -0.60 -13.92 -2.86
C ALA A 292 -0.27 -13.64 -4.34
N VAL A 293 -1.03 -14.27 -5.23
CA VAL A 293 -0.87 -14.19 -6.67
C VAL A 293 -2.25 -13.91 -7.28
N GLU A 294 -2.43 -12.76 -7.95
CA GLU A 294 -3.73 -12.29 -8.45
C GLU A 294 -4.39 -13.30 -9.42
N GLY A 295 -5.62 -13.73 -9.17
CA GLY A 295 -6.27 -14.73 -10.05
C GLY A 295 -5.75 -16.16 -9.87
N ASP A 296 -4.84 -16.36 -8.92
CA ASP A 296 -4.52 -17.64 -8.29
C ASP A 296 -4.81 -17.48 -6.78
N CYS A 297 -4.16 -18.28 -5.92
CA CYS A 297 -4.35 -18.24 -4.49
C CYS A 297 -3.03 -17.92 -3.75
N ILE A 298 -2.82 -18.52 -2.58
CA ILE A 298 -1.68 -18.21 -1.71
C ILE A 298 -0.58 -19.25 -1.92
N TYR A 299 0.65 -18.80 -2.09
CA TYR A 299 1.82 -19.65 -2.16
C TYR A 299 2.61 -19.60 -0.86
N ARG A 300 3.16 -20.75 -0.46
CA ARG A 300 4.16 -20.87 0.61
C ARG A 300 5.44 -21.47 0.05
N PHE A 301 6.57 -20.81 0.27
CA PHE A 301 7.91 -21.30 0.00
C PHE A 301 8.59 -21.72 1.30
N ASP A 302 9.03 -22.98 1.38
CA ASP A 302 9.68 -23.56 2.58
C ASP A 302 11.22 -23.48 2.57
N GLY A 303 11.77 -22.64 1.67
CA GLY A 303 13.21 -22.57 1.39
C GLY A 303 13.66 -23.53 0.28
N LYS A 304 12.79 -24.46 -0.16
CA LYS A 304 13.11 -25.42 -1.22
C LYS A 304 11.97 -25.63 -2.22
N ASN A 305 10.74 -25.73 -1.74
CA ASN A 305 9.57 -26.05 -2.53
C ASN A 305 8.47 -25.00 -2.32
N PHE A 306 7.63 -24.87 -3.33
CA PHE A 306 6.40 -24.09 -3.24
C PHE A 306 5.21 -25.02 -3.02
N VAL A 307 4.29 -24.59 -2.16
CA VAL A 307 2.97 -25.17 -1.98
C VAL A 307 1.95 -24.08 -2.30
N ASN A 308 1.04 -24.36 -3.24
CA ASN A 308 -0.11 -23.51 -3.53
C ASN A 308 -1.28 -23.98 -2.65
N TYR A 309 -1.93 -23.04 -1.98
CA TYR A 309 -3.14 -23.25 -1.19
C TYR A 309 -4.29 -22.57 -1.91
N ASN A 310 -5.24 -23.34 -2.40
CA ASN A 310 -6.39 -22.84 -3.16
C ASN A 310 -7.71 -23.02 -2.39
N GLU A 311 -8.84 -22.62 -3.00
CA GLU A 311 -10.16 -22.68 -2.35
C GLU A 311 -10.59 -24.11 -1.94
N ASP A 312 -9.98 -25.15 -2.50
CA ASP A 312 -10.33 -26.56 -2.24
C ASP A 312 -9.49 -27.22 -1.11
N ASP A 313 -8.49 -26.52 -0.54
CA ASP A 313 -7.62 -27.00 0.55
C ASP A 313 -8.15 -26.68 1.96
#